data_AF-A0A7S2PIG0-F1
#
_entry.id   AF-A0A7S2PIG0-F1
#
_cell.length_a   1.000
_cell.length_b   1.000
_cell.length_c   1.000
_cell.angle_alpha   90.00
_cell.angle_beta   90.00
_cell.angle_gamma   90.00
#
_symmetry.space_group_name_H-M   'P 1'
#
loop_
_entity.id
_entity.type
_entity.pdbx_description
1 polymer ?
#
loop_
_entity_poly.entity_id
_entity_poly.type
_entity_poly.pdbx_seq_one_letter_code
_entity_poly.pdbx_strand_id
1 'polypeptide(L)'
;ILSLFTAELGLNLFVYHRYFWNDPWRCFDFLTIAMSYLLSDFKIIRSFRIFRAFRLFGRIPALKKILSALFSTGDQMVSIFFVLSLFYYIFAVMFTQLFSDCEEICYEDGSNYFGTLHDTIMTLFILMNLEDWANLTRQTQSLHSWAWFPIIVFILVSSFIMLNLIIAVLCEALSQIKDEKEQAAASNDRMSLADPKLELLVSPEDIVGRHKEEMSNKNEYRKGSTEKLKKRIEGLRTKLHSVTGVKQQHHTVTVSNPSSQNYFDDMKAEIVPNWQTVSEFPVPGCCYTHKM
;
A
#
# COMPACT_ATOMS: atom_id res chain seq x y z
N ILE A 1 -7.24 15.22 -31.33
CA ILE A 1 -7.36 14.65 -29.95
C ILE A 1 -7.94 15.67 -28.96
N LEU A 2 -7.32 16.84 -28.75
CA LEU A 2 -7.82 17.81 -27.77
C LEU A 2 -9.23 18.33 -28.10
N SER A 3 -9.46 18.72 -29.36
CA SER A 3 -10.76 19.17 -29.88
C SER A 3 -11.85 18.11 -29.81
N LEU A 4 -11.50 16.83 -29.97
CA LEU A 4 -12.43 15.71 -29.89
C LEU A 4 -12.91 15.49 -28.45
N PHE A 5 -12.00 15.61 -27.48
CA PHE A 5 -12.34 15.60 -26.05
C PHE A 5 -13.11 16.86 -25.62
N THR A 6 -12.76 18.04 -26.16
CA THR A 6 -13.53 19.26 -25.91
C THR A 6 -14.95 19.14 -26.47
N ALA A 7 -15.13 18.51 -27.63
CA ALA A 7 -16.43 18.25 -28.22
C ALA A 7 -17.24 17.21 -27.43
N GLU A 8 -16.62 16.11 -27.01
CA GLU A 8 -17.24 15.09 -26.14
C GLU A 8 -17.68 15.68 -24.79
N LEU A 9 -16.84 16.50 -24.17
CA LEU A 9 -17.17 17.18 -22.93
C LEU A 9 -18.28 18.22 -23.13
N GLY A 10 -18.25 18.97 -24.23
CA GLY A 10 -19.30 19.93 -24.60
C GLY A 10 -20.66 19.26 -24.83
N LEU A 11 -20.67 18.10 -25.50
CA LEU A 11 -21.86 17.26 -25.67
C LEU A 11 -22.39 16.75 -24.32
N ASN A 12 -21.51 16.26 -23.45
CA ASN A 12 -21.89 15.82 -22.11
C ASN A 12 -22.44 16.97 -21.24
N LEU A 13 -21.85 18.16 -21.34
CA LEU A 13 -22.34 19.36 -20.65
C LEU A 13 -23.74 19.76 -21.14
N PHE A 14 -23.97 19.68 -22.46
CA PHE A 14 -25.24 20.01 -23.07
C PHE A 14 -26.35 19.01 -22.72
N VAL A 15 -26.05 17.71 -22.75
CA VAL A 15 -27.02 16.63 -22.46
C VAL A 15 -27.34 16.53 -20.97
N TYR A 16 -26.33 16.65 -20.10
CA TYR A 16 -26.50 16.40 -18.66
C TYR A 16 -26.69 17.68 -17.82
N HIS A 17 -26.69 18.87 -18.42
CA HIS A 17 -26.81 20.22 -17.84
C HIS A 17 -26.71 20.36 -16.30
N ARG A 18 -27.71 19.90 -15.55
CA ARG A 18 -27.74 19.98 -14.07
C ARG A 18 -27.08 18.80 -13.35
N TYR A 19 -27.14 17.59 -13.90
CA TYR A 19 -26.51 16.38 -13.36
C TYR A 19 -25.00 16.32 -13.65
N PHE A 20 -24.50 17.13 -14.59
CA PHE A 20 -23.07 17.24 -14.88
C PHE A 20 -22.24 17.59 -13.65
N TRP A 21 -22.78 18.44 -12.76
CA TRP A 21 -22.09 18.95 -11.58
C TRP A 21 -22.02 17.95 -10.42
N ASN A 22 -22.81 16.87 -10.46
CA ASN A 22 -22.82 15.84 -9.41
C ASN A 22 -21.67 14.83 -9.53
N ASP A 23 -20.98 14.78 -10.68
CA ASP A 23 -19.81 13.93 -10.88
C ASP A 23 -18.52 14.76 -10.74
N PRO A 24 -17.78 14.64 -9.62
CA PRO A 24 -16.57 15.42 -9.37
C PRO A 24 -15.53 15.27 -10.50
N TRP A 25 -15.51 14.13 -11.18
CA TRP A 25 -14.56 13.84 -12.24
C TRP A 25 -14.88 14.59 -13.53
N ARG A 26 -16.16 14.82 -13.83
CA ARG A 26 -16.59 15.63 -14.98
C ARG A 26 -16.34 17.11 -14.73
N CYS A 27 -16.59 17.59 -13.51
CA CYS A 27 -16.22 18.93 -13.09
C CYS A 27 -14.72 19.18 -13.19
N PHE A 28 -13.89 18.22 -12.78
CA PHE A 28 -12.44 18.32 -12.90
C PHE A 28 -11.96 18.41 -14.36
N ASP A 29 -12.48 17.56 -15.26
CA ASP A 29 -12.11 17.61 -16.68
C ASP A 29 -12.59 18.93 -17.33
N PHE A 30 -13.77 19.44 -16.94
CA PHE A 30 -14.24 20.76 -17.36
C PHE A 30 -13.35 21.89 -16.88
N LEU A 31 -12.97 21.90 -15.59
CA LEU A 31 -12.09 22.92 -15.02
C LEU A 31 -10.72 22.93 -15.72
N THR A 32 -10.13 21.75 -15.96
CA THR A 32 -8.83 21.65 -16.63
C THR A 32 -8.88 22.13 -18.08
N ILE A 33 -9.97 21.85 -18.81
CA ILE A 33 -10.18 22.35 -20.16
C ILE A 33 -10.43 23.87 -20.15
N ALA A 34 -11.30 24.36 -19.27
CA ALA A 34 -11.59 25.78 -19.11
C ALA A 34 -10.33 26.59 -18.80
N MET A 35 -9.56 26.18 -17.78
CA MET A 35 -8.26 26.79 -17.44
C MET A 35 -7.27 26.74 -18.60
N SER A 36 -7.32 25.70 -19.45
CA SER A 36 -6.46 25.61 -20.63
C SER A 36 -6.79 26.63 -21.72
N TYR A 37 -8.04 27.09 -21.84
CA TYR A 37 -8.45 28.08 -22.84
C TYR A 37 -8.43 29.50 -22.29
N LEU A 38 -8.84 29.69 -21.02
CA LEU A 38 -9.00 30.99 -20.39
C LEU A 38 -7.68 31.75 -20.16
N LEU A 39 -6.55 31.04 -20.20
CA LEU A 39 -5.27 31.55 -19.70
C LEU A 39 -4.11 31.37 -20.70
N SER A 40 -4.41 31.22 -22.00
CA SER A 40 -3.43 30.93 -23.07
C SER A 40 -2.31 31.98 -23.24
N ASP A 41 -2.53 33.21 -22.78
CA ASP A 41 -1.64 34.33 -23.05
C ASP A 41 -0.49 34.48 -22.04
N PHE A 42 -0.59 33.87 -20.85
CA PHE A 42 0.44 33.98 -19.81
C PHE A 42 1.53 32.90 -19.94
N LYS A 43 2.81 33.32 -19.91
CA LYS A 43 3.98 32.42 -20.07
C LYS A 43 4.03 31.28 -19.04
N ILE A 44 3.76 31.55 -17.76
CA ILE A 44 3.69 30.54 -16.69
C ILE A 44 2.62 29.48 -16.95
N ILE A 45 1.52 29.89 -17.61
CA ILE A 45 0.34 29.06 -17.83
C ILE A 45 0.52 28.12 -19.02
N ARG A 46 1.53 28.37 -19.87
CA ARG A 46 1.98 27.36 -20.84
C ARG A 46 2.51 26.09 -20.16
N SER A 47 3.13 26.21 -18.99
CA SER A 47 3.55 25.05 -18.18
C SER A 47 2.35 24.28 -17.62
N PHE A 48 1.20 24.95 -17.39
CA PHE A 48 -0.03 24.29 -16.96
C PHE A 48 -0.65 23.33 -17.98
N ARG A 49 -0.10 23.23 -19.20
CA ARG A 49 -0.42 22.11 -20.09
C ARG A 49 -0.13 20.74 -19.44
N ILE A 50 0.77 20.67 -18.44
CA ILE A 50 0.98 19.48 -17.60
C ILE A 50 -0.31 19.02 -16.90
N PHE A 51 -1.22 19.94 -16.53
CA PHE A 51 -2.53 19.60 -15.93
C PHE A 51 -3.40 18.79 -16.89
N ARG A 52 -3.16 18.85 -18.21
CA ARG A 52 -3.84 17.97 -19.16
C ARG A 52 -3.45 16.50 -19.00
N ALA A 53 -2.31 16.19 -18.40
CA ALA A 53 -1.97 14.81 -18.04
C ALA A 53 -2.80 14.36 -16.83
N PHE A 54 -3.19 15.28 -15.93
CA PHE A 54 -4.01 14.95 -14.77
C PHE A 54 -5.40 14.43 -15.12
N ARG A 55 -5.98 14.75 -16.29
CA ARG A 55 -7.24 14.12 -16.71
C ARG A 55 -7.14 12.59 -16.86
N LEU A 56 -5.92 12.04 -16.94
CA LEU A 56 -5.69 10.59 -16.89
C LEU A 56 -6.17 10.01 -15.55
N PHE A 57 -6.05 10.75 -14.44
CA PHE A 57 -6.62 10.40 -13.14
C PHE A 57 -8.15 10.19 -13.24
N GLY A 58 -8.83 11.02 -14.03
CA GLY A 58 -10.26 10.92 -14.31
C GLY A 58 -10.66 9.85 -15.35
N ARG A 59 -9.72 9.16 -15.99
CA ARG A 59 -10.00 8.09 -16.96
C ARG A 59 -9.69 6.70 -16.43
N ILE A 60 -8.76 6.60 -15.48
CA ILE A 60 -8.36 5.32 -14.89
C ILE A 60 -9.25 5.05 -13.67
N PRO A 61 -10.15 4.04 -13.72
CA PRO A 61 -11.08 3.76 -12.62
C PRO A 61 -10.36 3.33 -11.33
N ALA A 62 -9.22 2.63 -11.45
CA ALA A 62 -8.38 2.27 -10.31
C ALA A 62 -7.89 3.51 -9.54
N LEU A 63 -7.54 4.58 -10.26
CA LEU A 63 -6.96 5.79 -9.71
C LEU A 63 -8.01 6.72 -9.11
N LYS A 64 -9.21 6.75 -9.72
CA LYS A 64 -10.40 7.35 -9.10
C LYS A 64 -10.72 6.74 -7.74
N LYS A 65 -10.64 5.41 -7.64
CA LYS A 65 -10.94 4.70 -6.40
C LYS A 65 -9.96 5.08 -5.29
N ILE A 66 -8.66 5.14 -5.59
CA ILE A 66 -7.62 5.56 -4.63
C ILE A 66 -7.85 7.01 -4.18
N LEU A 67 -8.03 7.93 -5.13
CA LEU A 67 -8.25 9.35 -4.82
C LEU A 67 -9.57 9.57 -4.05
N SER A 68 -10.64 8.86 -4.40
CA SER A 68 -11.91 8.93 -3.69
C SER A 68 -11.79 8.40 -2.26
N ALA A 69 -11.03 7.34 -2.02
CA ALA A 69 -10.75 6.83 -0.68
C ALA A 69 -9.95 7.85 0.14
N LEU A 70 -8.91 8.46 -0.48
CA LEU A 70 -8.10 9.49 0.16
C LEU A 70 -8.94 10.72 0.57
N PHE A 71 -9.81 11.20 -0.32
CA PHE A 71 -10.68 12.33 -0.02
C PHE A 71 -11.81 11.98 0.96
N SER A 72 -12.29 10.73 0.98
CA SER A 72 -13.32 10.28 1.93
C SER A 72 -12.84 10.36 3.39
N THR A 73 -11.54 10.17 3.62
CA THR A 73 -10.90 10.34 4.94
C THR A 73 -10.64 11.82 5.27
N GLY A 74 -10.67 12.71 4.27
CA GLY A 74 -10.27 14.11 4.42
C GLY A 74 -11.17 14.93 5.34
N ASP A 75 -12.48 14.64 5.39
CA ASP A 75 -13.46 15.48 6.08
C ASP A 75 -13.16 15.63 7.59
N GLN A 76 -12.77 14.55 8.25
CA GLN A 76 -12.37 14.58 9.66
C GLN A 76 -11.05 15.35 9.89
N MET A 77 -10.15 15.33 8.89
CA MET A 77 -8.83 15.96 8.97
C MET A 77 -8.90 17.49 8.83
N VAL A 78 -9.96 18.02 8.19
CA VAL A 78 -10.14 19.46 7.97
C VAL A 78 -10.18 20.23 9.29
N SER A 79 -10.84 19.70 10.32
CA SER A 79 -10.95 20.35 11.63
C SER A 79 -9.58 20.49 12.32
N ILE A 80 -8.77 19.42 12.27
CA ILE A 80 -7.41 19.42 12.83
C ILE A 80 -6.52 20.39 12.05
N PHE A 81 -6.65 20.42 10.72
CA PHE A 81 -5.91 21.33 9.87
C PHE A 81 -6.18 22.80 10.20
N PHE A 82 -7.43 23.18 10.46
CA PHE A 82 -7.75 24.56 10.87
C PHE A 82 -7.11 24.96 12.19
N VAL A 83 -7.12 24.06 13.18
CA VAL A 83 -6.45 24.30 14.47
C VAL A 83 -4.94 24.45 14.28
N LEU A 84 -4.32 23.57 13.49
CA LEU A 84 -2.90 23.66 13.14
C LEU A 84 -2.59 24.97 12.41
N SER A 85 -3.42 25.37 11.45
CA SER A 85 -3.22 26.60 10.67
C SER A 85 -3.32 27.86 11.54
N LEU A 86 -4.24 27.89 12.52
CA LEU A 86 -4.34 28.99 13.49
C LEU A 86 -3.08 29.09 14.36
N PHE A 87 -2.63 27.95 14.94
CA PHE A 87 -1.40 27.90 15.71
C PHE A 87 -0.21 28.42 14.88
N TYR A 88 -0.11 27.95 13.65
CA TYR A 88 0.95 28.31 12.72
C TYR A 88 0.95 29.81 12.38
N TYR A 89 -0.23 30.39 12.15
CA TYR A 89 -0.38 31.82 11.90
C TYR A 89 0.05 32.68 13.10
N ILE A 90 -0.32 32.29 14.33
CA ILE A 90 0.08 33.02 15.54
C ILE A 90 1.61 33.05 15.66
N PHE A 91 2.27 31.91 15.45
CA PHE A 91 3.72 31.84 15.47
C PHE A 91 4.35 32.63 14.32
N ALA A 92 3.78 32.60 13.12
CA ALA A 92 4.28 33.38 12.00
C ALA A 92 4.30 34.89 12.29
N VAL A 93 3.19 35.41 12.81
CA VAL A 93 3.10 36.83 13.19
C VAL A 93 4.06 37.16 14.33
N MET A 94 4.13 36.30 15.35
CA MET A 94 5.05 36.49 16.48
C MET A 94 6.51 36.57 16.01
N PHE A 95 6.96 35.61 15.20
CA PHE A 95 8.34 35.57 14.70
C PHE A 95 8.67 36.74 13.77
N THR A 96 7.73 37.13 12.90
CA THR A 96 7.90 38.33 12.05
C THR A 96 8.10 39.58 12.90
N GLN A 97 7.28 39.78 13.93
CA GLN A 97 7.41 40.96 14.81
C GLN A 97 8.70 40.96 15.63
N LEU A 98 9.25 39.78 15.90
CA LEU A 98 10.36 39.61 16.82
C LEU A 98 11.73 39.67 16.11
N PHE A 99 11.78 39.26 14.84
CA PHE A 99 13.04 39.11 14.10
C PHE A 99 13.07 39.81 12.74
N SER A 100 12.00 40.51 12.30
CA SER A 100 11.99 41.20 11.00
C SER A 100 13.08 42.25 10.83
N ASP A 101 13.44 42.95 11.90
CA ASP A 101 14.49 43.97 11.89
C ASP A 101 15.93 43.38 11.89
N CYS A 102 16.07 42.06 12.02
CA CYS A 102 17.37 41.39 12.06
C CYS A 102 17.83 40.97 10.65
N GLU A 103 18.50 41.88 9.95
CA GLU A 103 19.06 41.60 8.59
C GLU A 103 20.18 40.55 8.58
N GLU A 104 20.77 40.25 9.74
CA GLU A 104 21.82 39.23 9.87
C GLU A 104 21.28 37.79 9.87
N ILE A 105 19.96 37.60 10.04
CA ILE A 105 19.32 36.28 10.05
C ILE A 105 18.86 35.97 8.62
N CYS A 106 19.73 35.31 7.85
CA CYS A 106 19.50 35.08 6.42
C CYS A 106 19.86 33.66 5.97
N TYR A 107 19.15 33.17 4.96
CA TYR A 107 19.48 31.97 4.21
C TYR A 107 20.84 32.11 3.51
N GLU A 108 21.38 31.00 3.01
CA GLU A 108 22.63 31.00 2.24
C GLU A 108 22.58 31.88 0.98
N ASP A 109 21.39 32.11 0.42
CA ASP A 109 21.18 32.99 -0.74
C ASP A 109 21.03 34.49 -0.37
N GLY A 110 21.11 34.82 0.92
CA GLY A 110 20.99 36.18 1.45
C GLY A 110 19.56 36.66 1.65
N SER A 111 18.55 35.81 1.46
CA SER A 111 17.17 36.15 1.81
C SER A 111 16.92 36.08 3.33
N ASN A 112 16.19 37.04 3.88
CA ASN A 112 15.92 37.10 5.32
C ASN A 112 14.84 36.08 5.71
N TYR A 113 15.10 35.26 6.74
CA TYR A 113 14.14 34.26 7.23
C TYR A 113 12.83 34.89 7.74
N PHE A 114 12.89 36.10 8.31
CA PHE A 114 11.76 36.74 8.99
C PHE A 114 11.39 38.11 8.43
N GLY A 115 11.90 38.48 7.26
CA GLY A 115 11.75 39.82 6.68
C GLY A 115 10.29 40.22 6.45
N THR A 116 9.50 39.34 5.82
CA THR A 116 8.05 39.52 5.69
C THR A 116 7.29 38.35 6.34
N LEU A 117 5.97 38.54 6.50
CA LEU A 117 5.10 37.46 6.98
C LEU A 117 5.16 36.23 6.06
N HIS A 118 5.31 36.43 4.76
CA HIS A 118 5.43 35.32 3.80
C HIS A 118 6.73 34.54 4.01
N ASP A 119 7.84 35.26 4.15
CA ASP A 119 9.16 34.64 4.37
C ASP A 119 9.13 33.83 5.68
N THR A 120 8.57 34.42 6.73
CA THR A 120 8.39 33.73 8.02
C THR A 120 7.52 32.49 7.89
N ILE A 121 6.40 32.55 7.15
CA ILE A 121 5.53 31.40 6.88
C ILE A 121 6.31 30.28 6.18
N MET A 122 7.19 30.61 5.23
CA MET A 122 8.03 29.65 4.53
C MET A 122 9.12 29.07 5.45
N THR A 123 9.77 29.91 6.27
CA THR A 123 10.75 29.46 7.25
C THR A 123 10.14 28.52 8.28
N LEU A 124 8.98 28.86 8.84
CA LEU A 124 8.28 27.97 9.77
C LEU A 124 7.89 26.63 9.12
N PHE A 125 7.77 26.58 7.79
CA PHE A 125 7.34 25.37 7.07
C PHE A 125 8.52 24.41 6.97
N ILE A 126 9.70 24.96 6.69
CA ILE A 126 10.97 24.25 6.72
C ILE A 126 11.25 23.76 8.16
N LEU A 127 11.04 24.61 9.17
CA LEU A 127 11.19 24.22 10.58
C LEU A 127 10.22 23.14 11.03
N MET A 128 8.98 23.13 10.54
CA MET A 128 7.99 22.07 10.82
C MET A 128 8.48 20.70 10.32
N ASN A 129 9.30 20.67 9.27
CA ASN A 129 9.93 19.46 8.74
C ASN A 129 11.30 19.16 9.42
N LEU A 130 11.67 19.92 10.45
CA LEU A 130 12.95 19.85 11.16
C LEU A 130 14.17 20.05 10.25
N GLU A 131 14.02 20.85 9.20
CA GLU A 131 15.12 21.25 8.33
C GLU A 131 15.70 22.60 8.78
N ASP A 132 17.01 22.77 8.65
CA ASP A 132 17.79 23.99 8.92
C ASP A 132 17.63 24.63 10.33
N TRP A 133 16.92 23.98 11.25
CA TRP A 133 16.62 24.52 12.58
C TRP A 133 17.87 24.85 13.42
N ALA A 134 18.92 24.06 13.31
CA ALA A 134 20.13 24.23 14.10
C ALA A 134 20.92 25.47 13.65
N ASN A 135 20.95 25.74 12.34
CA ASN A 135 21.59 26.92 11.79
C ASN A 135 20.79 28.17 12.18
N LEU A 136 19.48 28.16 11.93
CA LEU A 136 18.57 29.25 12.31
C LEU A 136 18.67 29.59 13.79
N THR A 137 18.65 28.56 14.67
CA THR A 137 18.75 28.77 16.13
C THR A 137 20.09 29.41 16.50
N ARG A 138 21.21 29.00 15.88
CA ARG A 138 22.52 29.59 16.14
C ARG A 138 22.60 31.05 15.70
N GLN A 139 22.13 31.37 14.49
CA GLN A 139 22.10 32.74 13.97
C GLN A 139 21.22 33.65 14.84
N THR A 140 20.04 33.15 15.24
CA THR A 140 19.13 33.92 16.08
C THR A 140 19.71 34.09 17.49
N GLN A 141 20.40 33.08 18.03
CA GLN A 141 21.02 33.12 19.36
C GLN A 141 22.21 34.08 19.44
N SER A 142 23.00 34.25 18.36
CA SER A 142 24.10 35.21 18.34
C SER A 142 23.62 36.66 18.46
N LEU A 143 22.41 36.96 17.98
CA LEU A 143 21.77 38.27 18.11
C LEU A 143 20.99 38.40 19.43
N HIS A 144 20.21 37.37 19.73
CA HIS A 144 19.29 37.35 20.87
C HIS A 144 19.47 36.06 21.65
N SER A 145 20.19 36.11 22.79
CA SER A 145 20.52 34.91 23.57
C SER A 145 19.30 34.14 24.12
N TRP A 146 18.10 34.74 24.15
CA TRP A 146 16.85 34.10 24.59
C TRP A 146 16.06 33.47 23.43
N ALA A 147 16.43 33.72 22.18
CA ALA A 147 15.64 33.34 21.00
C ALA A 147 15.60 31.83 20.72
N TRP A 148 16.51 31.05 21.30
CA TRP A 148 16.45 29.59 21.24
C TRP A 148 15.15 29.05 21.85
N PHE A 149 14.58 29.72 22.86
CA PHE A 149 13.39 29.24 23.56
C PHE A 149 12.15 29.20 22.66
N PRO A 150 11.70 30.30 22.02
CA PRO A 150 10.52 30.26 21.14
C PRO A 150 10.71 29.34 19.93
N ILE A 151 11.93 29.21 19.39
CA ILE A 151 12.23 28.29 18.28
C ILE A 151 12.03 26.84 18.70
N ILE A 152 12.63 26.43 19.84
CA ILE A 152 12.48 25.06 20.34
C ILE A 152 11.04 24.75 20.73
N VAL A 153 10.33 25.70 21.36
CA VAL A 153 8.90 25.55 21.67
C VAL A 153 8.08 25.32 20.40
N PHE A 154 8.31 26.11 19.34
CA PHE A 154 7.66 25.90 18.05
C PHE A 154 7.95 24.51 17.48
N ILE A 155 9.21 24.07 17.47
CA ILE A 155 9.60 22.76 16.93
C ILE A 155 8.94 21.63 17.71
N LEU A 156 8.94 21.67 19.04
CA LEU A 156 8.33 20.63 19.87
C LEU A 156 6.82 20.54 19.66
N VAL A 157 6.13 21.69 19.68
CA VAL A 157 4.68 21.73 19.53
C VAL A 157 4.26 21.35 18.11
N SER A 158 4.92 21.88 17.08
CA SER A 158 4.63 21.54 15.67
C SER A 158 4.91 20.07 15.37
N SER A 159 6.02 19.51 15.85
CA SER A 159 6.35 18.08 15.70
C SER A 159 5.31 17.20 16.39
N PHE A 160 4.87 17.57 17.59
CA PHE A 160 3.81 16.84 18.29
C PHE A 160 2.48 16.87 17.52
N ILE A 161 2.08 18.02 16.99
CA ILE A 161 0.85 18.13 16.18
C ILE A 161 0.98 17.32 14.89
N MET A 162 2.12 17.37 14.20
CA MET A 162 2.36 16.58 12.99
C MET A 162 2.33 15.08 13.27
N LEU A 163 2.92 14.62 14.37
CA LEU A 163 2.81 13.22 14.81
C LEU A 163 1.35 12.83 15.07
N ASN A 164 0.58 13.67 15.75
CA ASN A 164 -0.84 13.41 15.99
C ASN A 164 -1.65 13.35 14.68
N LEU A 165 -1.32 14.18 13.68
CA LEU A 165 -1.95 14.14 12.36
C LEU A 165 -1.61 12.82 11.64
N ILE A 166 -0.35 12.39 11.68
CA ILE A 166 0.07 11.12 11.08
C ILE A 166 -0.64 9.96 11.77
N ILE A 167 -0.69 9.94 13.11
CA ILE A 167 -1.39 8.91 13.88
C ILE A 167 -2.88 8.89 13.51
N ALA A 168 -3.54 10.04 13.40
CA ALA A 168 -4.94 10.11 13.00
C ALA A 168 -5.18 9.47 11.61
N VAL A 169 -4.37 9.84 10.62
CA VAL A 169 -4.48 9.28 9.26
C VAL A 169 -4.18 7.78 9.23
N LEU A 170 -3.16 7.33 9.98
CA LEU A 170 -2.83 5.91 10.08
C LEU A 170 -3.93 5.11 10.77
N CYS A 171 -4.51 5.63 11.86
CA CYS A 171 -5.64 5.01 12.55
C CYS A 171 -6.84 4.85 11.63
N GLU A 172 -7.18 5.88 10.86
CA GLU A 172 -8.27 5.82 9.89
C GLU A 172 -8.00 4.79 8.79
N ALA A 173 -6.79 4.76 8.23
CA ALA A 173 -6.40 3.75 7.24
C ALA A 173 -6.46 2.32 7.81
N LEU A 174 -6.02 2.10 9.05
CA LEU A 174 -6.12 0.82 9.73
C LEU A 174 -7.56 0.43 10.06
N SER A 175 -8.40 1.40 10.44
CA SER A 175 -9.83 1.19 10.70
C SER A 175 -10.54 0.71 9.44
N GLN A 176 -10.29 1.35 8.30
CA GLN A 176 -10.87 0.93 7.02
C GLN A 176 -10.49 -0.50 6.64
N ILE A 177 -9.21 -0.89 6.83
CA ILE A 177 -8.75 -2.27 6.57
C ILE A 177 -9.41 -3.27 7.54
N LYS A 178 -9.62 -2.87 8.80
CA LYS A 178 -10.29 -3.72 9.79
C LYS A 178 -11.75 -3.94 9.41
N ASP A 179 -12.47 -2.89 9.03
CA ASP A 179 -13.88 -2.96 8.64
C ASP A 179 -14.08 -3.82 7.39
N GLU A 180 -13.20 -3.70 6.39
CA GLU A 180 -13.21 -4.56 5.19
C GLU A 180 -13.03 -6.04 5.55
N LYS A 181 -12.13 -6.37 6.47
CA LYS A 181 -11.89 -7.75 6.92
C LYS A 181 -13.04 -8.31 7.75
N GLU A 182 -13.63 -7.49 8.63
CA GLU A 182 -14.75 -7.90 9.47
C GLU A 182 -16.02 -8.13 8.64
N GLN A 183 -16.27 -7.30 7.62
CA GLN A 183 -17.36 -7.52 6.66
C GLN A 183 -17.15 -8.78 5.81
N ALA A 184 -15.92 -9.03 5.35
CA ALA A 184 -15.59 -10.25 4.61
C ALA A 184 -15.81 -11.51 5.48
N ALA A 185 -15.37 -11.49 6.74
CA ALA A 185 -15.59 -12.59 7.69
C ALA A 185 -17.09 -12.83 7.97
N ALA A 186 -17.86 -11.76 8.24
CA ALA A 186 -19.29 -11.85 8.47
C ALA A 186 -20.08 -12.35 7.24
N SER A 187 -19.63 -12.02 6.03
CA SER A 187 -20.25 -12.54 4.79
C SER A 187 -19.99 -14.04 4.59
N ASN A 188 -18.79 -14.53 4.92
CA ASN A 188 -18.47 -15.96 4.89
C ASN A 188 -19.29 -16.74 5.93
N ASP A 189 -19.46 -16.21 7.14
CA ASP A 189 -20.29 -16.85 8.17
C ASP A 189 -21.79 -16.82 7.83
N ARG A 190 -22.29 -15.76 7.17
CA ARG A 190 -23.68 -15.75 6.69
C ARG A 190 -23.91 -16.71 5.52
N MET A 191 -22.91 -16.93 4.67
CA MET A 191 -22.98 -17.93 3.60
C MET A 191 -22.99 -19.36 4.18
N SER A 192 -22.28 -19.62 5.28
CA SER A 192 -22.30 -20.93 5.96
C SER A 192 -23.61 -21.18 6.74
N LEU A 193 -24.26 -20.12 7.23
CA LEU A 193 -25.55 -20.18 7.93
C LEU A 193 -26.79 -20.04 7.01
N ALA A 194 -26.61 -19.88 5.69
CA ALA A 194 -27.73 -19.85 4.74
C ALA A 194 -28.26 -21.25 4.38
N ASP A 195 -27.58 -22.33 4.77
CA ASP A 195 -27.97 -23.72 4.50
C ASP A 195 -28.72 -24.53 5.61
N PRO A 196 -29.17 -24.00 6.78
CA PRO A 196 -29.88 -24.84 7.76
C PRO A 196 -31.35 -25.08 7.41
N LYS A 197 -31.92 -24.37 6.42
CA LYS A 197 -33.33 -24.53 6.02
C LYS A 197 -33.55 -25.51 4.87
N LEU A 198 -32.48 -25.88 4.15
CA LEU A 198 -32.51 -26.96 3.16
C LEU A 198 -32.18 -28.32 3.80
N GLU A 199 -31.47 -28.33 4.93
CA GLU A 199 -31.07 -29.53 5.66
C GLU A 199 -32.21 -30.15 6.50
N LEU A 200 -33.22 -29.36 6.92
CA LEU A 200 -34.33 -29.86 7.73
C LEU A 200 -35.43 -30.61 6.95
N LEU A 201 -35.38 -30.63 5.62
CA LEU A 201 -36.31 -31.39 4.75
C LEU A 201 -35.66 -32.60 4.06
N VAL A 202 -34.41 -32.94 4.41
CA VAL A 202 -33.74 -34.12 3.88
C VAL A 202 -33.49 -35.08 5.03
N SER A 203 -34.22 -36.20 5.04
CA SER A 203 -34.02 -37.26 6.02
C SER A 203 -32.54 -37.70 6.01
N PRO A 204 -31.89 -37.94 7.17
CA PRO A 204 -30.50 -38.42 7.24
C PRO A 204 -30.23 -39.67 6.38
N GLU A 205 -31.28 -40.45 6.10
CA GLU A 205 -31.24 -41.65 5.26
C GLU A 205 -30.94 -41.35 3.79
N ASP A 206 -31.39 -40.20 3.26
CA ASP A 206 -31.23 -39.82 1.84
C ASP A 206 -29.81 -39.31 1.50
N ILE A 207 -29.15 -38.66 2.47
CA ILE A 207 -27.77 -38.15 2.30
C ILE A 207 -26.78 -39.32 2.30
N VAL A 208 -26.96 -40.27 3.22
CA VAL A 208 -26.13 -41.49 3.29
C VAL A 208 -26.33 -42.35 2.04
N GLY A 209 -27.56 -42.44 1.52
CA GLY A 209 -27.86 -43.15 0.27
C GLY A 209 -27.11 -42.56 -0.93
N ARG A 210 -27.25 -41.24 -1.16
CA ARG A 210 -26.57 -40.55 -2.28
C ARG A 210 -25.06 -40.64 -2.21
N HIS A 211 -24.49 -40.47 -1.02
CA HIS A 211 -23.04 -40.53 -0.84
C HIS A 211 -22.48 -41.94 -1.11
N LYS A 212 -23.26 -42.98 -0.77
CA LYS A 212 -22.91 -44.37 -1.05
C LYS A 212 -22.96 -44.69 -2.56
N GLU A 213 -23.95 -44.16 -3.27
CA GLU A 213 -24.05 -44.28 -4.74
C GLU A 213 -22.92 -43.54 -5.46
N GLU A 214 -22.59 -42.32 -5.07
CA GLU A 214 -21.48 -41.56 -5.66
C GLU A 214 -20.13 -42.26 -5.46
N MET A 215 -19.89 -42.80 -4.26
CA MET A 215 -18.68 -43.58 -3.97
C MET A 215 -18.63 -44.88 -4.77
N SER A 216 -19.77 -45.56 -4.96
CA SER A 216 -19.86 -46.75 -5.81
C SER A 216 -19.50 -46.41 -7.26
N ASN A 217 -20.11 -45.35 -7.80
CA ASN A 217 -19.94 -44.96 -9.20
C ASN A 217 -18.52 -44.45 -9.49
N LYS A 218 -17.92 -43.70 -8.55
CA LYS A 218 -16.53 -43.25 -8.64
C LYS A 218 -15.53 -44.42 -8.60
N ASN A 219 -15.81 -45.44 -7.80
CA ASN A 219 -15.00 -46.66 -7.74
C ASN A 219 -15.12 -47.50 -9.01
N GLU A 220 -16.31 -47.59 -9.60
CA GLU A 220 -16.55 -48.29 -10.84
C GLU A 220 -15.87 -47.59 -12.03
N TYR A 221 -15.96 -46.25 -12.08
CA TYR A 221 -15.24 -45.44 -13.08
C TYR A 221 -13.72 -45.60 -12.96
N ARG A 222 -13.20 -45.58 -11.72
CA ARG A 222 -11.77 -45.79 -11.45
C ARG A 222 -11.32 -47.19 -11.91
N LYS A 223 -12.11 -48.24 -11.67
CA LYS A 223 -11.83 -49.60 -12.18
C LYS A 223 -11.79 -49.63 -13.71
N GLY A 224 -12.76 -49.01 -14.38
CA GLY A 224 -12.80 -48.94 -15.85
C GLY A 224 -11.57 -48.23 -16.45
N SER A 225 -11.14 -47.14 -15.82
CA SER A 225 -9.94 -46.40 -16.25
C SER A 225 -8.67 -47.23 -16.08
N THR A 226 -8.53 -47.94 -14.96
CA THR A 226 -7.37 -48.83 -14.72
C THR A 226 -7.32 -50.00 -15.69
N GLU A 227 -8.45 -50.61 -16.04
CA GLU A 227 -8.49 -51.71 -17.02
C GLU A 227 -8.21 -51.23 -18.45
N LYS A 228 -8.68 -50.03 -18.81
CA LYS A 228 -8.36 -49.43 -20.10
C LYS A 228 -6.87 -49.09 -20.23
N LEU A 229 -6.25 -48.63 -19.13
CA LEU A 229 -4.82 -48.36 -19.09
C LEU A 229 -4.00 -49.66 -19.16
N LYS A 230 -4.41 -50.73 -18.46
CA LYS A 230 -3.77 -52.06 -18.57
C LYS A 230 -3.78 -52.58 -20.00
N LYS A 231 -4.93 -52.54 -20.69
CA LYS A 231 -5.04 -52.95 -22.10
C LYS A 231 -4.12 -52.15 -23.02
N ARG A 232 -3.95 -50.85 -22.76
CA ARG A 232 -3.01 -50.01 -23.51
C ARG A 232 -1.55 -50.38 -23.23
N ILE A 233 -1.19 -50.65 -21.97
CA ILE A 233 0.16 -51.09 -21.59
C ILE A 233 0.47 -52.45 -22.20
N GLU A 234 -0.46 -53.40 -22.20
CA GLU A 234 -0.30 -54.70 -22.86
C GLU A 234 -0.19 -54.57 -24.38
N GLY A 235 -1.00 -53.71 -25.00
CA GLY A 235 -0.90 -53.40 -26.43
C GLY A 235 0.43 -52.74 -26.81
N LEU A 236 0.97 -51.88 -25.93
CA LEU A 236 2.31 -51.30 -26.12
C LEU A 236 3.41 -52.33 -25.87
N ARG A 237 3.25 -53.23 -24.90
CA ARG A 237 4.18 -54.35 -24.65
C ARG A 237 4.26 -55.29 -25.85
N THR A 238 3.14 -55.67 -26.44
CA THR A 238 3.13 -56.56 -27.63
C THR A 238 3.70 -55.86 -28.86
N LYS A 239 3.40 -54.57 -29.07
CA LYS A 239 4.04 -53.78 -30.14
C LYS A 239 5.55 -53.59 -29.91
N LEU A 240 5.99 -53.36 -28.68
CA LEU A 240 7.40 -53.23 -28.34
C LEU A 240 8.15 -54.54 -28.64
N HIS A 241 7.58 -55.69 -28.24
CA HIS A 241 8.11 -57.03 -28.57
C HIS A 241 8.18 -57.32 -30.09
N SER A 242 7.33 -56.70 -30.91
CA SER A 242 7.39 -56.85 -32.38
C SER A 242 8.44 -55.97 -33.07
N VAL A 243 8.88 -54.89 -32.43
CA VAL A 243 9.83 -53.92 -33.00
C VAL A 243 11.26 -54.17 -32.49
N THR A 244 11.41 -54.61 -31.25
CA THR A 244 12.70 -55.04 -30.71
C THR A 244 12.78 -56.55 -30.73
N GLY A 245 13.47 -57.14 -31.71
CA GLY A 245 13.86 -58.56 -31.71
C GLY A 245 14.90 -58.87 -30.62
N VAL A 246 14.63 -58.49 -29.38
CA VAL A 246 15.51 -58.65 -28.22
C VAL A 246 14.85 -59.66 -27.29
N LYS A 247 15.47 -60.84 -27.16
CA LYS A 247 15.14 -61.83 -26.13
C LYS A 247 15.23 -61.15 -24.75
N GLN A 248 14.12 -61.13 -24.00
CA GLN A 248 14.11 -60.67 -22.62
C GLN A 248 15.01 -61.58 -21.76
N GLN A 249 16.08 -61.02 -21.21
CA GLN A 249 16.63 -61.51 -19.95
C GLN A 249 15.67 -61.09 -18.83
N HIS A 250 15.21 -62.06 -18.05
CA HIS A 250 14.51 -61.82 -16.79
C HIS A 250 15.47 -61.10 -15.82
N HIS A 251 15.40 -59.78 -15.73
CA HIS A 251 15.75 -59.11 -14.48
C HIS A 251 14.46 -58.97 -13.66
N THR A 252 14.33 -59.86 -12.69
CA THR A 252 13.41 -59.70 -11.57
C THR A 252 13.80 -58.43 -10.83
N VAL A 253 13.10 -57.32 -11.10
CA VAL A 253 13.16 -56.16 -10.20
C VAL A 253 12.28 -56.51 -9.02
N THR A 254 12.90 -57.03 -7.96
CA THR A 254 12.31 -57.07 -6.64
C THR A 254 12.11 -55.63 -6.18
N VAL A 255 10.87 -55.14 -6.25
CA VAL A 255 10.47 -53.98 -5.46
C VAL A 255 10.35 -54.49 -4.02
N SER A 256 11.46 -54.47 -3.28
CA SER A 256 11.41 -54.53 -1.83
C SER A 256 10.70 -53.27 -1.37
N ASN A 257 9.46 -53.42 -0.90
CA ASN A 257 8.70 -52.39 -0.22
C ASN A 257 9.47 -52.00 1.07
N PRO A 258 10.11 -50.82 1.17
CA PRO A 258 10.63 -50.37 2.44
C PRO A 258 9.43 -49.85 3.22
N SER A 259 9.11 -50.54 4.30
CA SER A 259 8.18 -50.06 5.32
C SER A 259 8.45 -48.59 5.62
N SER A 260 7.39 -47.78 5.56
CA SER A 260 7.32 -46.33 5.79
C SER A 260 7.73 -45.87 7.20
N GLN A 261 8.46 -46.69 7.95
CA GLN A 261 8.88 -46.44 9.33
C GLN A 261 10.30 -45.83 9.40
N ASN A 262 11.18 -46.09 8.43
CA ASN A 262 12.59 -45.69 8.51
C ASN A 262 12.92 -44.31 7.91
N TYR A 263 11.94 -43.62 7.31
CA TYR A 263 12.15 -42.30 6.72
C TYR A 263 12.02 -41.16 7.74
N PHE A 264 11.36 -41.40 8.88
CA PHE A 264 11.18 -40.41 9.95
C PHE A 264 12.33 -40.38 10.97
N ASP A 265 13.14 -41.44 11.04
CA ASP A 265 14.26 -41.53 11.97
C ASP A 265 15.55 -40.93 11.39
N ASP A 266 15.83 -41.12 10.09
CA ASP A 266 16.98 -40.48 9.42
C ASP A 266 16.82 -38.96 9.31
N MET A 267 15.59 -38.45 9.11
CA MET A 267 15.35 -37.01 9.01
C MET A 267 15.42 -36.28 10.37
N LYS A 268 15.39 -37.02 11.50
CA LYS A 268 15.61 -36.47 12.84
C LYS A 268 17.09 -36.40 13.23
N ALA A 269 17.97 -37.13 12.54
CA ALA A 269 19.40 -37.14 12.82
C ALA A 269 20.16 -35.96 12.18
N GLU A 270 19.57 -35.28 11.17
CA GLU A 270 20.26 -34.26 10.38
C GLU A 270 19.78 -32.81 10.63
N ILE A 271 18.78 -32.60 11.51
CA ILE A 271 18.24 -31.27 11.85
C ILE A 271 18.13 -31.09 13.37
N VAL A 272 19.24 -31.20 14.08
CA VAL A 272 19.39 -30.63 15.43
C VAL A 272 20.80 -30.02 15.54
N PRO A 273 20.96 -28.68 15.52
CA PRO A 273 22.22 -28.08 15.93
C PRO A 273 22.39 -28.31 17.44
N ASN A 274 23.51 -28.94 17.78
CA ASN A 274 24.01 -29.18 19.12
C ASN A 274 24.20 -27.85 19.89
N TRP A 275 23.29 -27.53 20.82
CA TRP A 275 23.34 -26.32 21.66
C TRP A 275 24.17 -26.49 22.94
N GLN A 276 25.22 -27.31 22.94
CA GLN A 276 26.18 -27.35 24.03
C GLN A 276 27.59 -27.43 23.46
N THR A 277 28.47 -26.58 24.01
CA THR A 277 29.92 -26.43 23.79
C THR A 277 30.39 -25.54 22.63
N VAL A 278 30.32 -24.21 22.80
CA VAL A 278 31.40 -23.28 22.40
C VAL A 278 31.46 -22.13 23.42
N SER A 279 32.11 -22.39 24.55
CA SER A 279 32.81 -21.34 25.30
C SER A 279 34.18 -21.16 24.67
N GLU A 280 34.62 -19.90 24.56
CA GLU A 280 35.94 -19.43 24.08
C GLU A 280 36.10 -19.32 22.55
N PHE A 281 36.19 -18.08 22.07
CA PHE A 281 37.22 -17.59 21.13
C PHE A 281 37.07 -16.05 20.95
N PRO A 282 38.10 -15.34 20.44
CA PRO A 282 38.66 -14.15 21.07
C PRO A 282 38.22 -12.84 20.40
N VAL A 283 38.37 -11.75 21.14
CA VAL A 283 38.11 -10.36 20.71
C VAL A 283 39.17 -9.92 19.68
N PRO A 284 38.80 -9.45 18.48
CA PRO A 284 39.73 -8.71 17.63
C PRO A 284 39.61 -7.21 17.92
N GLY A 285 40.68 -6.63 18.45
CA GLY A 285 40.84 -5.18 18.56
C GLY A 285 41.01 -4.52 17.20
N CYS A 286 40.44 -3.32 17.07
CA CYS A 286 40.90 -2.31 16.14
C CYS A 286 40.85 -0.92 16.81
N CYS A 287 42.06 -0.48 17.15
CA CYS A 287 42.61 0.86 17.30
C CYS A 287 41.68 2.09 17.19
N TYR A 288 41.57 2.82 18.29
CA TYR A 288 41.46 4.29 18.30
C TYR A 288 42.85 4.90 18.46
N THR A 289 43.23 5.81 17.56
CA THR A 289 44.37 6.72 17.72
C THR A 289 43.85 8.10 18.11
N HIS A 290 44.34 8.61 19.25
CA HIS A 290 44.09 9.95 19.75
C HIS A 290 45.34 10.80 19.48
N LYS A 291 45.17 11.89 18.72
CA LYS A 291 46.05 13.08 18.56
C LYS A 291 45.07 14.16 18.05
N MET A 292 44.91 15.35 18.62
CA MET A 292 45.61 16.14 19.64
C MET A 292 44.58 16.70 20.62
#